data_AF-A0A2M7IYU3-F1
#
_entry.id   AF-A0A2M7IYU3-F1
#
_cell.length_a   1.000
_cell.length_b   1.000
_cell.length_c   1.000
_cell.angle_alpha   90.00
_cell.angle_beta   90.00
_cell.angle_gamma   90.00
#
_symmetry.space_group_name_H-M   'P 1'
#
loop_
_entity.id
_entity.type
_entity.pdbx_description
1 polymer ?
#
loop_
_entity_poly.entity_id
_entity_poly.type
_entity_poly.pdbx_seq_one_letter_code
_entity_poly.pdbx_strand_id
1 'polypeptide(L)'
;MFMGPFDQAISWDTKSLGGSKKFLERVWRLKLKMTTASCHPEPAGEGSQKNETLRLTPQGDGCASMEKLLHKTIKKVSEDIEAMKFNTAISALMILVNEMEKEKEIAGDIMEKFLLILAPFAPHLAEELWQGLGHSESIFLEKWPKYDINLI
;
A
#
# COMPACT_ATOMS: atom_id res chain seq x y z
N MET A 1 -1.61 13.00 14.04
CA MET A 1 -2.55 12.40 13.06
C MET A 1 -3.19 11.10 13.54
N PHE A 2 -2.45 10.16 14.14
CA PHE A 2 -3.04 8.88 14.57
C PHE A 2 -3.66 8.86 15.98
N MET A 3 -3.24 9.76 16.88
CA MET A 3 -3.57 9.69 18.32
C MET A 3 -5.05 9.94 18.68
N GLY A 4 -5.87 10.38 17.72
CA GLY A 4 -7.28 10.66 17.93
C GLY A 4 -7.87 11.51 16.81
N PRO A 5 -9.15 11.87 16.90
CA PRO A 5 -9.82 12.75 15.94
C PRO A 5 -9.09 14.10 15.83
N PHE A 6 -9.04 14.66 14.62
CA PHE A 6 -8.30 15.90 14.36
C PHE A 6 -8.90 17.13 15.04
N ASP A 7 -10.22 17.14 15.24
CA ASP A 7 -11.01 18.20 15.85
C ASP A 7 -10.98 18.21 17.38
N GLN A 8 -10.39 17.20 18.01
CA GLN A 8 -10.39 17.02 19.45
C GLN A 8 -9.03 17.33 20.07
N ALA A 9 -9.05 17.88 21.28
CA ALA A 9 -7.84 18.06 22.07
C ALA A 9 -7.33 16.69 22.55
N ILE A 10 -6.05 16.42 22.32
CA ILE A 10 -5.38 15.17 22.70
C ILE A 10 -4.16 15.50 23.56
N SER A 11 -4.02 14.82 24.69
CA SER A 11 -2.81 14.91 25.51
C SER A 11 -1.69 14.08 24.89
N TRP A 12 -0.50 14.66 24.78
CA TRP A 12 0.68 13.96 24.27
C TRP A 12 1.03 12.72 25.12
N ASP A 13 1.24 11.58 24.47
CA ASP A 13 1.59 10.31 25.11
C ASP A 13 2.69 9.59 24.32
N THR A 14 3.83 9.33 24.96
CA THR A 14 4.98 8.64 24.36
C THR A 14 4.69 7.18 24.05
N LYS A 15 3.71 6.54 24.71
CA LYS A 15 3.33 5.16 24.42
C LYS A 15 2.70 5.05 23.02
N SER A 16 1.91 6.05 22.62
CA SER A 16 1.29 6.10 21.29
C SER A 16 2.31 6.22 20.15
N LEU A 17 3.46 6.85 20.41
CA LEU A 17 4.57 6.95 19.46
C LEU A 17 5.16 5.57 19.12
N GLY A 18 5.23 4.67 20.11
CA GLY A 18 5.69 3.31 19.92
C GLY A 18 4.85 2.52 18.91
N GLY A 19 3.53 2.73 18.89
CA GLY A 19 2.63 2.10 17.92
C GLY A 19 2.90 2.57 16.49
N SER A 20 3.06 3.88 16.30
CA SER A 20 3.37 4.47 14.99
C SER A 20 4.71 3.97 14.45
N LYS A 21 5.75 3.93 15.30
CA LYS A 21 7.07 3.39 14.93
C LYS A 21 6.98 1.93 14.51
N LYS A 22 6.33 1.07 15.30
CA LYS A 22 6.14 -0.35 14.98
C LYS A 22 5.41 -0.54 13.66
N PHE A 23 4.41 0.28 13.37
CA PHE A 23 3.71 0.25 12.09
C PHE A 23 4.65 0.56 10.91
N LEU A 24 5.44 1.63 10.99
CA LEU A 24 6.40 1.97 9.93
C LEU A 24 7.48 0.89 9.75
N GLU A 25 7.97 0.30 10.84
CA GLU A 25 8.89 -0.84 10.79
C GLU A 25 8.28 -2.06 10.10
N ARG A 26 6.98 -2.31 10.30
CA ARG A 26 6.25 -3.38 9.60
C ARG A 26 6.18 -3.11 8.11
N VAL A 27 5.79 -1.89 7.72
CA VAL A 27 5.75 -1.47 6.32
C VAL A 27 7.13 -1.61 5.67
N TRP A 28 8.20 -1.19 6.35
CA TRP A 28 9.56 -1.35 5.86
C TRP A 28 9.93 -2.81 5.59
N ARG A 29 9.49 -3.75 6.45
CA ARG A 29 9.76 -5.19 6.25
C ARG A 29 9.01 -5.78 5.05
N LEU A 30 7.91 -5.17 4.59
CA LEU A 30 7.22 -5.62 3.39
C LEU A 30 8.10 -5.60 2.14
N LYS A 31 9.20 -4.80 2.14
CA LYS A 31 10.18 -4.78 1.06
C LYS A 31 10.78 -6.14 0.73
N LEU A 32 10.89 -7.02 1.71
CA LEU A 32 11.43 -8.37 1.53
C LEU A 32 10.47 -9.30 0.77
N LYS A 33 9.20 -8.90 0.66
CA LYS A 33 8.12 -9.65 0.01
C LYS A 33 7.68 -9.03 -1.31
N MET A 34 8.27 -7.91 -1.72
CA MET A 34 7.92 -7.22 -2.96
C MET A 34 8.39 -8.04 -4.16
N THR A 35 7.50 -8.27 -5.11
CA THR A 35 7.86 -8.80 -6.43
C THR A 35 7.62 -7.74 -7.50
N THR A 36 8.43 -7.75 -8.57
CA THR A 36 8.17 -6.96 -9.79
C THR A 36 7.09 -7.59 -10.66
N ALA A 37 6.56 -8.77 -10.29
CA ALA A 37 5.43 -9.37 -10.98
C ALA A 37 4.12 -8.67 -10.60
N SER A 38 3.26 -8.48 -11.60
CA SER A 38 1.90 -7.97 -11.45
C SER A 38 0.93 -9.09 -11.05
N CYS A 39 -0.13 -8.73 -10.32
CA CYS A 39 -1.20 -9.66 -9.94
C CYS A 39 -2.03 -10.14 -11.14
N HIS A 40 -2.10 -9.31 -12.19
CA HIS A 40 -2.67 -9.67 -13.49
C HIS A 40 -1.55 -9.84 -14.52
N PRO A 41 -1.53 -10.92 -15.33
CA PRO A 41 -0.66 -10.96 -16.49
C PRO A 41 -1.11 -9.84 -17.44
N GLU A 42 -0.22 -8.89 -17.72
CA GLU A 42 -0.45 -8.00 -18.86
C GLU A 42 -0.63 -8.85 -20.13
N PRO A 43 -1.58 -8.53 -21.02
CA PRO A 43 -1.58 -9.16 -22.33
C PRO A 43 -0.23 -8.84 -22.97
N ALA A 44 0.53 -9.87 -23.32
CA ALA A 44 1.87 -9.75 -23.87
C ALA A 44 1.90 -8.68 -24.96
N GLY A 45 2.45 -7.50 -24.64
CA GLY A 45 2.75 -6.49 -25.63
C GLY A 45 3.73 -7.08 -26.64
N GLU A 46 3.42 -6.93 -27.92
CA GLU A 46 4.32 -7.31 -29.00
C GLU A 46 5.65 -6.54 -28.87
N GLY A 47 6.69 -7.22 -28.38
CA GLY A 47 8.05 -6.71 -28.40
C GLY A 47 8.74 -6.64 -27.05
N SER A 48 9.00 -7.78 -26.42
CA SER A 48 10.15 -7.94 -25.53
C SER A 48 10.57 -9.40 -25.46
N GLN A 49 11.87 -9.62 -25.58
CA GLN A 49 12.50 -10.92 -25.81
C GLN A 49 12.21 -11.89 -24.65
N LYS A 50 11.84 -13.12 -25.00
CA LYS A 50 11.60 -14.24 -24.09
C LYS A 50 12.88 -14.62 -23.35
N ASN A 51 13.03 -14.16 -22.12
CA ASN A 51 13.85 -14.83 -21.11
C ASN A 51 12.91 -15.61 -20.19
N GLU A 52 12.71 -16.87 -20.57
CA GLU A 52 11.99 -17.94 -19.89
C GLU A 52 12.59 -18.21 -18.50
N THR A 53 12.30 -17.33 -17.55
CA THR A 53 12.37 -17.65 -16.13
C THR A 53 10.93 -17.86 -15.72
N LEU A 54 10.61 -19.09 -15.32
CA LEU A 54 9.33 -19.53 -14.78
C LEU A 54 8.92 -18.64 -13.59
N ARG A 55 8.37 -17.46 -13.85
CA ARG A 55 7.86 -16.56 -12.83
C ARG A 55 6.48 -17.07 -12.46
N LEU A 56 6.41 -17.72 -11.30
CA LEU A 56 5.16 -18.09 -10.66
C LEU A 56 4.35 -16.81 -10.48
N THR A 57 3.39 -16.55 -11.36
CA THR A 57 2.35 -15.56 -11.06
C THR A 57 1.65 -16.05 -9.79
N PRO A 58 1.41 -15.20 -8.79
CA PRO A 58 0.58 -15.56 -7.65
C PRO A 58 -0.90 -15.62 -8.09
N GLN A 59 -1.22 -16.60 -8.96
CA GLN A 59 -2.57 -16.97 -9.33
C GLN A 59 -3.11 -17.86 -8.21
N GLY A 60 -3.64 -17.21 -7.18
CA GLY A 60 -4.35 -17.86 -6.09
C GLY A 60 -5.45 -16.93 -5.56
N ASP A 61 -6.44 -17.51 -4.90
CA ASP A 61 -7.56 -16.78 -4.25
C ASP A 61 -7.08 -15.62 -3.36
N GLY A 62 -5.84 -15.69 -2.85
CA GLY A 62 -5.17 -14.65 -2.07
C GLY A 62 -5.02 -13.31 -2.80
N CYS A 63 -4.50 -13.29 -4.04
CA CYS A 63 -4.28 -12.05 -4.80
C CYS A 63 -5.60 -11.29 -5.05
N ALA A 64 -6.66 -11.99 -5.45
CA ALA A 64 -7.98 -11.38 -5.67
C ALA A 64 -8.60 -10.85 -4.36
N SER A 65 -8.40 -11.56 -3.24
CA SER A 65 -8.88 -11.10 -1.93
C SER A 65 -8.14 -9.83 -1.46
N MET A 66 -6.84 -9.75 -1.72
CA MET A 66 -5.99 -8.61 -1.40
C MET A 66 -6.36 -7.40 -2.24
N GLU A 67 -6.60 -7.60 -3.54
CA GLU A 67 -7.02 -6.53 -4.46
C GLU A 67 -8.34 -5.90 -4.02
N LYS A 68 -9.34 -6.71 -3.63
CA LYS A 68 -10.60 -6.20 -3.07
C LYS A 68 -10.38 -5.38 -1.80
N LEU A 69 -9.52 -5.85 -0.89
CA LEU A 69 -9.20 -5.13 0.34
C LEU A 69 -8.46 -3.82 0.05
N LEU A 70 -7.56 -3.82 -0.92
CA LEU A 70 -6.84 -2.63 -1.37
C LEU A 70 -7.83 -1.59 -1.90
N HIS A 71 -8.76 -1.96 -2.78
CA HIS A 71 -9.77 -1.03 -3.31
C HIS A 71 -10.69 -0.46 -2.22
N LYS A 72 -11.10 -1.29 -1.26
CA LYS A 72 -11.82 -0.84 -0.06
C LYS A 72 -11.01 0.18 0.74
N THR A 73 -9.71 -0.07 0.88
CA THR A 73 -8.80 0.79 1.65
C THR A 73 -8.55 2.11 0.92
N ILE A 74 -8.33 2.09 -0.40
CA ILE A 74 -8.18 3.31 -1.23
C ILE A 74 -9.41 4.20 -1.08
N LYS A 75 -10.62 3.64 -1.24
CA LYS A 75 -11.87 4.40 -1.07
C LYS A 75 -11.93 5.03 0.31
N LYS A 76 -11.75 4.22 1.37
CA LYS A 76 -11.83 4.68 2.75
C LYS A 76 -10.81 5.77 3.07
N VAL A 77 -9.56 5.59 2.67
CA VAL A 77 -8.49 6.57 2.93
C VAL A 77 -8.77 7.87 2.17
N SER A 78 -9.28 7.79 0.95
CA SER A 78 -9.66 8.99 0.16
C SER A 78 -10.75 9.80 0.88
N GLU A 79 -11.85 9.13 1.26
CA GLU A 79 -12.97 9.77 1.98
C GLU A 79 -12.55 10.31 3.35
N ASP A 80 -11.73 9.55 4.10
CA ASP A 80 -11.26 9.95 5.43
C ASP A 80 -10.28 11.14 5.36
N ILE A 81 -9.45 11.26 4.32
CA ILE A 81 -8.58 12.43 4.13
C ILE A 81 -9.42 13.67 3.88
N GLU A 82 -10.41 13.61 2.99
CA GLU A 82 -11.33 14.73 2.72
C GLU A 82 -12.12 15.14 3.97
N ALA A 83 -12.53 14.16 4.77
CA ALA A 83 -13.24 14.39 6.03
C ALA A 83 -12.33 14.73 7.23
N MET A 84 -11.02 14.88 7.03
CA MET A 84 -10.01 15.11 8.08
C MET A 84 -9.98 14.04 9.20
N LYS A 85 -10.41 12.81 8.89
CA LYS A 85 -10.41 11.63 9.79
C LYS A 85 -9.12 10.82 9.67
N PHE A 86 -7.97 11.46 9.87
CA PHE A 86 -6.66 10.86 9.62
C PHE A 86 -6.37 9.62 10.48
N ASN A 87 -6.85 9.57 11.71
CA ASN A 87 -6.68 8.42 12.59
C ASN A 87 -7.39 7.16 12.04
N THR A 88 -8.59 7.30 11.46
CA THR A 88 -9.30 6.17 10.86
C THR A 88 -8.73 5.77 9.51
N ALA A 89 -8.17 6.72 8.74
CA ALA A 89 -7.42 6.44 7.53
C ALA A 89 -6.18 5.57 7.84
N ILE A 90 -5.39 5.96 8.84
CA ILE A 90 -4.21 5.20 9.28
C ILE A 90 -4.61 3.82 9.82
N SER A 91 -5.70 3.71 10.59
CA SER A 91 -6.21 2.40 11.02
C SER A 91 -6.57 1.49 9.84
N ALA A 92 -7.13 2.03 8.75
CA ALA A 92 -7.41 1.26 7.54
C ALA A 92 -6.12 0.76 6.87
N LEU A 93 -5.08 1.62 6.79
CA LEU A 93 -3.76 1.22 6.31
C LEU A 93 -3.13 0.12 7.18
N MET A 94 -3.27 0.19 8.50
CA MET A 94 -2.79 -0.86 9.42
C MET A 94 -3.47 -2.21 9.15
N ILE A 95 -4.78 -2.21 8.88
CA ILE A 95 -5.52 -3.43 8.55
C ILE A 95 -4.99 -4.03 7.25
N LEU A 96 -4.81 -3.21 6.20
CA LEU A 96 -4.25 -3.68 4.94
C LEU A 96 -2.84 -4.27 5.12
N VAL A 97 -1.97 -3.61 5.88
CA VAL A 97 -0.62 -4.12 6.18
C VAL A 97 -0.66 -5.45 6.96
N ASN A 98 -1.61 -5.63 7.88
CA ASN A 98 -1.78 -6.90 8.58
C ASN A 98 -2.07 -8.05 7.61
N GLU A 99 -2.90 -7.82 6.59
CA GLU A 99 -3.21 -8.83 5.58
C GLU A 99 -2.03 -9.05 4.62
N MET A 100 -1.38 -7.97 4.16
CA MET A 100 -0.17 -8.08 3.31
C MET A 100 0.96 -8.86 3.99
N GLU A 101 1.09 -8.75 5.31
CA GLU A 101 2.09 -9.52 6.06
C GLU A 101 1.82 -11.04 6.08
N LYS A 102 0.59 -11.50 5.82
CA LYS A 102 0.27 -12.94 5.76
C LYS A 102 0.72 -13.59 4.47
N GLU A 103 0.78 -12.81 3.38
CA GLU A 103 1.20 -13.29 2.08
C GLU A 103 2.71 -13.54 2.03
N LYS A 104 3.13 -14.49 1.21
CA LYS A 104 4.57 -14.76 1.00
C LYS A 104 5.19 -13.73 0.07
N GLU A 105 4.45 -13.38 -0.98
CA GLU A 105 4.84 -12.43 -2.01
C GLU A 105 3.69 -11.45 -2.25
N ILE A 106 4.05 -10.21 -2.51
CA ILE A 106 3.11 -9.12 -2.75
C ILE A 106 3.39 -8.59 -4.15
N ALA A 107 2.36 -8.65 -5.00
CA ALA A 107 2.45 -8.14 -6.36
C ALA A 107 2.82 -6.65 -6.39
N GLY A 108 3.65 -6.27 -7.37
CA GLY A 108 4.19 -4.92 -7.49
C GLY A 108 3.09 -3.88 -7.59
N ASP A 109 2.05 -4.14 -8.38
CA ASP A 109 0.93 -3.24 -8.60
C ASP A 109 0.07 -3.01 -7.34
N ILE A 110 -0.05 -4.01 -6.47
CA ILE A 110 -0.69 -3.88 -5.15
C ILE A 110 0.18 -2.98 -4.25
N MET A 111 1.49 -3.22 -4.24
CA MET A 111 2.43 -2.46 -3.42
C MET A 111 2.48 -0.99 -3.86
N GLU A 112 2.52 -0.71 -5.16
CA GLU A 112 2.51 0.64 -5.73
C GLU A 112 1.30 1.44 -5.26
N LYS A 113 0.10 0.89 -5.44
CA LYS A 113 -1.16 1.53 -5.01
C LYS A 113 -1.18 1.75 -3.50
N PHE A 114 -0.65 0.81 -2.71
CA PHE A 114 -0.52 0.97 -1.26
C PHE A 114 0.43 2.11 -0.88
N LEU A 115 1.59 2.23 -1.55
CA LEU A 115 2.56 3.30 -1.28
C LEU A 115 1.98 4.68 -1.61
N LEU A 116 1.19 4.80 -2.68
CA LEU A 116 0.52 6.05 -3.04
C LEU A 116 -0.42 6.54 -1.94
N ILE A 117 -1.23 5.65 -1.36
CA ILE A 117 -2.14 6.02 -0.25
C ILE A 117 -1.43 6.19 1.10
N LEU A 118 -0.21 5.67 1.25
CA LEU A 118 0.63 5.86 2.42
C LEU A 118 1.38 7.21 2.38
N ALA A 119 1.73 7.69 1.17
CA ALA A 119 2.57 8.86 0.95
C ALA A 119 2.13 10.13 1.71
N PRO A 120 0.83 10.47 1.85
CA PRO A 120 0.40 11.63 2.62
C PRO A 120 0.75 11.55 4.13
N PHE A 121 0.93 10.35 4.66
CA PHE A 121 1.18 10.10 6.09
C PHE A 121 2.66 9.81 6.40
N ALA A 122 3.34 9.08 5.51
CA ALA A 122 4.74 8.68 5.67
C ALA A 122 5.54 8.90 4.38
N PRO A 123 5.69 10.16 3.92
CA PRO A 123 6.20 10.49 2.58
C PRO A 123 7.60 9.91 2.32
N HIS A 124 8.52 10.06 3.26
CA HIS A 124 9.90 9.59 3.11
C HIS A 124 10.00 8.05 3.01
N LEU A 125 9.19 7.33 3.79
CA LEU A 125 9.16 5.87 3.75
C LEU A 125 8.53 5.38 2.43
N ALA A 126 7.47 6.06 1.98
CA ALA A 126 6.82 5.73 0.73
C ALA A 126 7.77 5.92 -0.47
N GLU A 127 8.48 7.05 -0.52
CA GLU A 127 9.46 7.37 -1.57
C GLU A 127 10.61 6.35 -1.63
N GLU A 128 11.20 5.99 -0.49
CA GLU A 128 12.29 5.00 -0.44
C GLU A 128 11.84 3.62 -0.95
N LEU A 129 10.64 3.19 -0.54
CA LEU A 129 10.07 1.92 -1.00
C LEU A 129 9.66 1.96 -2.48
N TRP A 130 9.22 3.12 -2.97
CA TRP A 130 8.87 3.34 -4.38
C TRP A 130 10.08 3.21 -5.29
N GLN A 131 11.20 3.85 -4.92
CA GLN A 131 12.47 3.68 -5.62
C GLN A 131 12.98 2.23 -5.52
N GLY A 132 12.74 1.57 -4.38
CA GLY A 132 13.03 0.14 -4.19
C GLY A 132 12.28 -0.81 -5.13
N LEU A 133 11.13 -0.39 -5.68
CA LEU A 133 10.39 -1.14 -6.71
C LEU A 133 10.95 -0.93 -8.12
N GLY A 134 11.92 -0.02 -8.29
CA GLY A 134 12.57 0.28 -9.56
C GLY A 134 12.08 1.53 -10.27
N HIS A 135 11.22 2.33 -9.62
CA HIS A 135 10.75 3.61 -10.16
C HIS A 135 11.84 4.67 -10.09
N SER A 136 12.05 5.40 -11.18
CA SER A 136 13.05 6.48 -11.26
C SER A 136 12.48 7.87 -10.94
N GLU A 137 11.17 8.05 -11.10
CA GLU A 137 10.48 9.30 -10.77
C GLU A 137 9.92 9.25 -9.34
N SER A 138 9.76 10.44 -8.75
CA SER A 138 9.25 10.55 -7.39
C SER A 138 7.77 10.18 -7.30
N ILE A 139 7.39 9.50 -6.21
CA ILE A 139 6.01 9.09 -5.94
C ILE A 139 5.04 10.28 -5.88
N PHE A 140 5.53 11.50 -5.62
CA PHE A 140 4.69 12.70 -5.56
C PHE A 140 4.26 13.23 -6.93
N LEU A 141 4.87 12.75 -8.02
CA LEU A 141 4.44 13.08 -9.38
C LEU A 141 3.32 12.15 -9.86
N GLU A 142 3.11 11.05 -9.15
CA GLU A 142 2.09 10.07 -9.49
C GLU A 142 0.68 10.54 -9.14
N LYS A 143 -0.29 9.98 -9.87
CA LYS A 143 -1.71 10.25 -9.62
C LYS A 143 -2.21 9.44 -8.44
N TRP A 144 -3.15 10.02 -7.69
CA TRP A 144 -3.87 9.28 -6.66
C TRP A 144 -4.55 8.04 -7.25
N PRO A 145 -4.42 6.86 -6.63
CA PRO A 145 -4.91 5.62 -7.19
C PRO A 145 -6.44 5.61 -7.21
N LYS A 146 -7.02 5.12 -8.31
CA LYS A 146 -8.46 4.94 -8.45
C LYS A 146 -8.87 3.59 -7.87
N TYR A 147 -10.01 3.56 -7.20
CA TYR A 147 -10.63 2.31 -6.77
C TYR A 147 -11.62 1.80 -7.83
N ASP A 148 -11.74 0.48 -7.99
CA ASP A 148 -12.78 -0.13 -8.82
C ASP A 148 -14.01 -0.44 -7.97
N ILE A 149 -15.16 0.14 -8.33
CA ILE A 149 -16.44 -0.02 -7.63
C ILE A 149 -16.91 -1.49 -7.62
N ASN A 150 -16.58 -2.27 -8.65
CA ASN A 150 -17.03 -3.68 -8.75
C ASN A 150 -16.32 -4.61 -7.77
N LEU A 151 -15.20 -4.16 -7.18
CA LEU A 151 -14.38 -4.93 -6.25
C LEU A 151 -14.66 -4.60 -4.77
N ILE A 152 -15.64 -3.73 -4.49
CA ILE A 152 -15.94 -3.19 -3.15
C ILE A 152 -17.25 -3.75 -2.58
#